data_AF-A0A955VG56-F1
#
_entry.id   AF-A0A955VG56-F1
#
_cell.length_a   1.000
_cell.length_b   1.000
_cell.length_c   1.000
_cell.angle_alpha   90.00
_cell.angle_beta   90.00
_cell.angle_gamma   90.00
#
_symmetry.space_group_name_H-M   'P 1'
#
loop_
_entity.id
_entity.type
_entity.pdbx_description
1 polymer ?
#
loop_
_entity_poly.entity_id
_entity_poly.type
_entity_poly.pdbx_seq_one_letter_code
_entity_poly.pdbx_strand_id
1 'polypeptide(L)'
;MKTRNLSALFVMLLIASGLSGCKQVKRMFRNTTKEAQAFNNKLVAANKTINLAAQAFGRHLKPVLEGKKADSAALDKKFTEMKAAFDRVDQEMKGLKVPDLDGAKKLYDAHQKFLDGQREMINGTLKKILEVAKNDKLDVQAKRLQISKLLPEISKREGQDLKVLRTAQREFAGKNKLQLR
;
A
#
# COMPACT_ATOMS: atom_id res chain seq x y z
N MET A 1 42.78 -20.69 -23.58
CA MET A 1 41.76 -20.39 -24.61
C MET A 1 41.35 -18.93 -24.49
N LYS A 2 41.49 -18.18 -25.58
CA LYS A 2 41.21 -16.74 -25.73
C LYS A 2 39.88 -16.59 -26.47
N THR A 3 38.94 -15.83 -25.92
CA THR A 3 37.84 -15.15 -26.64
C THR A 3 37.52 -13.86 -25.88
N ARG A 4 38.25 -12.77 -26.15
CA ARG A 4 37.90 -11.64 -27.05
C ARG A 4 36.61 -10.88 -26.66
N ASN A 5 36.84 -9.74 -26.01
CA ASN A 5 36.06 -8.51 -26.06
C ASN A 5 35.58 -8.18 -27.48
N LEU A 6 34.29 -7.86 -27.63
CA LEU A 6 33.74 -6.97 -28.67
C LEU A 6 32.23 -6.81 -28.44
N SER A 7 31.84 -5.70 -27.81
CA SER A 7 30.61 -4.92 -28.10
C SER A 7 30.48 -3.77 -27.09
N ALA A 8 31.57 -3.02 -26.93
CA ALA A 8 31.49 -1.60 -26.66
C ALA A 8 31.40 -0.91 -28.01
N LEU A 9 30.20 -0.88 -28.63
CA LEU A 9 29.97 -0.12 -29.86
C LEU A 9 28.46 0.02 -30.13
N PHE A 10 27.75 0.87 -29.37
CA PHE A 10 26.57 1.60 -29.90
C PHE A 10 25.99 2.75 -29.05
N VAL A 11 26.66 3.26 -28.01
CA VAL A 11 26.21 4.50 -27.34
C VAL A 11 27.40 5.40 -26.98
N MET A 12 28.23 5.69 -27.98
CA MET A 12 29.25 6.74 -27.93
C MET A 12 29.24 7.53 -29.25
N LEU A 13 28.06 7.99 -29.66
CA LEU A 13 27.92 8.90 -30.78
C LEU A 13 26.80 9.90 -30.49
N LEU A 14 27.10 10.91 -29.66
CA LEU A 14 26.43 12.22 -29.59
C LEU A 14 27.07 13.09 -28.47
N ILE A 15 28.39 13.28 -28.53
CA ILE A 15 29.07 14.33 -27.80
C ILE A 15 30.01 15.02 -28.80
N ALA A 16 29.50 16.03 -29.52
CA ALA A 16 30.25 17.22 -29.97
C ALA A 16 29.46 18.00 -31.03
N SER A 17 28.40 18.70 -30.61
CA SER A 17 27.95 19.93 -31.27
C SER A 17 26.90 20.63 -30.40
N GLY A 18 27.27 21.77 -29.79
CA GLY A 18 26.31 22.72 -29.22
C GLY A 18 26.05 22.62 -27.71
N LEU A 19 27.02 23.04 -26.90
CA LEU A 19 26.89 23.27 -25.45
C LEU A 19 25.94 24.45 -25.15
N SER A 20 24.64 24.19 -25.26
CA SER A 20 23.57 24.95 -24.58
C SER A 20 22.39 24.06 -24.16
N GLY A 21 22.27 22.84 -24.72
CA GLY A 21 21.23 21.86 -24.36
C GLY A 21 21.49 21.02 -23.10
N CYS A 22 22.73 20.96 -22.59
CA CYS A 22 23.07 20.08 -21.44
C CYS A 22 22.41 20.52 -20.11
N LYS A 23 22.11 21.81 -19.95
CA LYS A 23 21.35 22.32 -18.79
C LYS A 23 19.87 21.93 -18.86
N GLN A 24 19.26 21.90 -20.05
CA GLN A 24 17.86 21.52 -20.22
C GLN A 24 17.66 20.02 -19.97
N VAL A 25 18.55 19.15 -20.47
CA VAL A 25 18.46 17.69 -20.23
C VAL A 25 18.60 17.35 -18.74
N LYS A 26 19.58 17.94 -18.02
CA LYS A 26 19.70 17.75 -16.56
C LYS A 26 18.49 18.27 -15.77
N ARG A 27 17.87 19.38 -16.22
CA ARG A 27 16.66 19.94 -15.60
C ARG A 27 15.45 19.04 -15.83
N MET A 28 15.30 18.45 -17.03
CA MET A 28 14.25 17.48 -17.34
C MET A 28 14.35 16.25 -16.43
N PHE A 29 15.53 15.61 -16.34
CA PHE A 29 15.72 14.44 -15.47
C PHE A 29 15.43 14.71 -13.99
N ARG A 30 15.88 15.85 -13.44
CA ARG A 30 15.60 16.21 -12.03
C ARG A 30 14.11 16.43 -11.76
N ASN A 31 13.38 16.98 -12.73
CA ASN A 31 11.95 17.22 -12.57
C ASN A 31 11.15 15.91 -12.59
N THR A 32 11.49 14.99 -13.49
CA THR A 32 10.88 13.64 -13.55
C THR A 32 11.08 12.88 -12.23
N THR A 33 12.26 12.92 -11.63
CA THR A 33 12.51 12.25 -10.34
C THR A 33 11.67 12.85 -9.20
N LYS A 34 11.47 14.18 -9.17
CA LYS A 34 10.65 14.84 -8.15
C LYS A 34 9.17 14.47 -8.28
N GLU A 35 8.63 14.46 -9.49
CA GLU A 35 7.25 14.08 -9.75
C GLU A 35 7.00 12.60 -9.41
N ALA A 36 7.90 11.71 -9.84
CA ALA A 36 7.83 10.29 -9.51
C ALA A 36 7.88 10.05 -7.99
N GLN A 37 8.78 10.75 -7.29
CA GLN A 37 8.89 10.68 -5.84
C GLN A 37 7.63 11.20 -5.14
N ALA A 38 7.09 12.33 -5.59
CA ALA A 38 5.86 12.91 -5.03
C ALA A 38 4.66 11.96 -5.20
N PHE A 39 4.50 11.37 -6.38
CA PHE A 39 3.46 10.38 -6.66
C PHE A 39 3.58 9.16 -5.74
N ASN A 40 4.76 8.54 -5.67
CA ASN A 40 5.01 7.39 -4.79
C ASN A 40 4.77 7.74 -3.30
N ASN A 41 5.23 8.92 -2.85
CA ASN A 41 5.06 9.35 -1.46
C ASN A 41 3.59 9.51 -1.07
N LYS A 42 2.72 9.97 -1.98
CA LYS A 42 1.28 10.05 -1.73
C LYS A 42 0.66 8.67 -1.49
N LEU A 43 1.01 7.68 -2.31
CA LEU A 43 0.54 6.29 -2.14
C LEU A 43 1.04 5.68 -0.81
N VAL A 44 2.31 5.95 -0.45
CA VAL A 44 2.88 5.50 0.83
C VAL A 44 2.17 6.15 2.03
N ALA A 45 1.88 7.46 1.95
CA ALA A 45 1.14 8.17 3.00
C ALA A 45 -0.29 7.65 3.17
N ALA A 46 -0.98 7.35 2.07
CA ALA A 46 -2.29 6.69 2.09
C ALA A 46 -2.24 5.35 2.83
N ASN A 47 -1.29 4.47 2.47
CA ASN A 47 -1.12 3.17 3.12
C ASN A 47 -0.78 3.30 4.61
N LYS A 48 0.08 4.27 4.97
CA LYS A 48 0.42 4.54 6.37
C LYS A 48 -0.82 4.93 7.19
N THR A 49 -1.69 5.76 6.62
CA THR A 49 -2.94 6.21 7.28
C THR A 49 -3.86 5.03 7.56
N ILE A 50 -4.10 4.16 6.56
CA ILE A 50 -4.92 2.95 6.73
C ILE A 50 -4.30 2.03 7.80
N ASN A 51 -2.99 1.77 7.72
CA ASN A 51 -2.31 0.90 8.67
C ASN A 51 -2.40 1.43 10.12
N LEU A 52 -2.22 2.74 10.35
CA LEU A 52 -2.34 3.32 11.68
C LEU A 52 -3.76 3.15 12.26
N ALA A 53 -4.79 3.31 11.41
CA ALA A 53 -6.18 3.12 11.82
C ALA A 53 -6.49 1.64 12.12
N ALA A 54 -6.01 0.72 11.29
CA ALA A 54 -6.14 -0.72 11.52
C ALA A 54 -5.40 -1.18 12.80
N GLN A 55 -4.20 -0.65 13.06
CA GLN A 55 -3.48 -0.90 14.32
C GLN A 55 -4.24 -0.39 15.54
N ALA A 56 -4.92 0.75 15.44
CA ALA A 56 -5.76 1.26 16.51
C ALA A 56 -6.93 0.31 16.83
N PHE A 57 -7.64 -0.18 15.81
CA PHE A 57 -8.66 -1.22 15.98
C PHE A 57 -8.07 -2.50 16.61
N GLY A 58 -6.94 -2.99 16.08
CA GLY A 58 -6.26 -4.19 16.58
C GLY A 58 -5.86 -4.11 18.06
N ARG A 59 -5.44 -2.93 18.56
CA ARG A 59 -5.14 -2.71 19.98
C ARG A 59 -6.36 -2.94 20.88
N HIS A 60 -7.56 -2.54 20.44
CA HIS A 60 -8.80 -2.76 21.19
C HIS A 60 -9.34 -4.20 21.03
N LEU A 61 -8.96 -4.90 19.97
CA LEU A 61 -9.29 -6.31 19.77
C LEU A 61 -8.41 -7.24 20.62
N LYS A 62 -7.16 -6.83 20.91
CA LYS A 62 -6.15 -7.63 21.63
C LYS A 62 -6.67 -8.28 22.93
N PRO A 63 -7.42 -7.61 23.82
CA PRO A 63 -7.99 -8.25 25.01
C PRO A 63 -8.82 -9.51 24.69
N VAL A 64 -9.63 -9.50 23.63
CA VAL A 64 -10.42 -10.68 23.23
C VAL A 64 -9.51 -11.84 22.83
N LEU A 65 -8.44 -11.54 22.10
CA LEU A 65 -7.45 -12.54 21.67
C LEU A 65 -6.65 -13.13 22.84
N GLU A 66 -6.55 -12.38 23.94
CA GLU A 66 -5.96 -12.82 25.21
C GLU A 66 -6.96 -13.54 26.13
N GLY A 67 -8.21 -13.75 25.69
CA GLY A 67 -9.27 -14.37 26.49
C GLY A 67 -9.83 -13.46 27.58
N LYS A 68 -9.68 -12.14 27.44
CA LYS A 68 -10.21 -11.11 28.34
C LYS A 68 -11.48 -10.48 27.74
N LYS A 69 -12.31 -9.88 28.61
CA LYS A 69 -13.47 -9.11 28.18
C LYS A 69 -13.00 -7.86 27.43
N ALA A 70 -13.57 -7.60 26.25
CA ALA A 70 -13.36 -6.34 25.54
C ALA A 70 -14.37 -5.28 25.96
N ASP A 71 -13.95 -4.03 25.83
CA ASP A 71 -14.86 -2.89 25.79
C ASP A 71 -15.50 -2.83 24.39
N SER A 72 -16.71 -3.35 24.28
CA SER A 72 -17.47 -3.41 23.03
C SER A 72 -17.78 -2.03 22.44
N ALA A 73 -17.96 -1.01 23.28
CA ALA A 73 -18.22 0.36 22.81
C ALA A 73 -16.95 0.99 22.23
N ALA A 74 -15.81 0.84 22.92
CA ALA A 74 -14.53 1.30 22.39
C ALA A 74 -14.15 0.57 21.09
N LEU A 75 -14.41 -0.74 21.01
CA LEU A 75 -14.12 -1.54 19.81
C LEU A 75 -14.98 -1.10 18.62
N ASP A 76 -16.28 -0.87 18.82
CA ASP A 76 -17.20 -0.36 17.80
C ASP A 76 -16.78 1.02 17.28
N LYS A 77 -16.46 1.94 18.21
CA LYS A 77 -15.93 3.26 17.87
C LYS A 77 -14.67 3.16 17.00
N LYS A 78 -13.71 2.31 17.36
CA LYS A 78 -12.47 2.14 16.58
C LYS A 78 -12.68 1.49 15.23
N PHE A 79 -13.64 0.58 15.10
CA PHE A 79 -14.01 0.04 13.79
C PHE A 79 -14.59 1.13 12.88
N THR A 80 -15.49 1.97 13.41
CA THR A 80 -16.07 3.11 12.69
C THR A 80 -15.01 4.14 12.28
N GLU A 81 -14.10 4.50 13.18
CA GLU A 81 -12.96 5.39 12.88
C GLU A 81 -12.05 4.80 11.79
N MET A 82 -11.76 3.50 11.84
CA MET A 82 -10.98 2.80 10.83
C MET A 82 -11.66 2.83 9.46
N LYS A 83 -12.96 2.53 9.40
CA LYS A 83 -13.74 2.58 8.17
C LYS A 83 -13.75 4.00 7.59
N ALA A 84 -13.96 5.02 8.41
CA ALA A 84 -13.95 6.42 7.98
C ALA A 84 -12.56 6.85 7.46
N ALA A 85 -11.47 6.42 8.10
CA ALA A 85 -10.12 6.68 7.63
C ALA A 85 -9.87 6.01 6.26
N PHE A 86 -10.33 4.77 6.08
CA PHE A 86 -10.27 4.07 4.80
C PHE A 86 -11.07 4.78 3.71
N ASP A 87 -12.34 5.14 3.99
CA ASP A 87 -13.22 5.83 3.03
C ASP A 87 -12.62 7.17 2.59
N ARG A 88 -11.99 7.92 3.50
CA ARG A 88 -11.26 9.15 3.17
C ARG A 88 -10.10 8.90 2.22
N VAL A 89 -9.23 7.93 2.55
CA VAL A 89 -8.07 7.59 1.71
C VAL A 89 -8.52 7.13 0.33
N ASP A 90 -9.57 6.31 0.23
CA ASP A 90 -10.12 5.87 -1.05
C ASP A 90 -10.56 7.05 -1.93
N GLN A 91 -11.28 8.01 -1.36
CA GLN A 91 -11.72 9.21 -2.10
C GLN A 91 -10.52 10.08 -2.53
N GLU A 92 -9.57 10.30 -1.63
CA GLU A 92 -8.34 11.04 -1.94
C GLU A 92 -7.54 10.39 -3.07
N MET A 93 -7.44 9.05 -3.07
CA MET A 93 -6.70 8.32 -4.09
C MET A 93 -7.44 8.28 -5.43
N LYS A 94 -8.78 8.21 -5.45
CA LYS A 94 -9.56 8.33 -6.69
C LYS A 94 -9.38 9.69 -7.37
N GLY A 95 -9.19 10.75 -6.59
CA GLY A 95 -8.89 12.10 -7.09
C GLY A 95 -7.40 12.33 -7.42
N LEU A 96 -6.54 11.33 -7.25
CA LEU A 96 -5.11 11.50 -7.45
C LEU A 96 -4.78 11.59 -8.95
N LYS A 97 -4.23 12.73 -9.37
CA LYS A 97 -3.64 12.87 -10.71
C LYS A 97 -2.47 11.89 -10.87
N VAL A 98 -2.62 10.94 -11.79
CA VAL A 98 -1.55 10.04 -12.21
C VAL A 98 -0.61 10.79 -13.15
N PRO A 99 0.70 10.86 -12.86
CA PRO A 99 1.65 11.53 -13.74
C PRO A 99 1.89 10.70 -15.00
N ASP A 100 2.24 11.36 -16.11
CA ASP A 100 2.60 10.72 -17.37
C ASP A 100 4.06 10.21 -17.32
N LEU A 101 4.26 9.18 -16.51
CA LEU A 101 5.56 8.56 -16.25
C LEU A 101 5.48 7.06 -16.46
N ASP A 102 6.59 6.48 -16.91
CA ASP A 102 6.69 5.04 -17.17
C ASP A 102 6.33 4.22 -15.92
N GLY A 103 5.25 3.44 -16.04
CA GLY A 103 4.75 2.58 -14.96
C GLY A 103 3.87 3.26 -13.92
N ALA A 104 3.64 4.59 -13.97
CA ALA A 104 2.79 5.29 -13.01
C ALA A 104 1.35 4.77 -13.01
N LYS A 105 0.76 4.59 -14.21
CA LYS A 105 -0.58 4.00 -14.34
C LYS A 105 -0.65 2.59 -13.76
N LYS A 106 0.33 1.73 -14.04
CA LYS A 106 0.37 0.35 -13.50
C LYS A 106 0.44 0.36 -11.98
N LEU A 107 1.25 1.23 -11.38
CA LEU A 107 1.33 1.40 -9.93
C LEU A 107 0.02 1.92 -9.35
N TYR A 108 -0.61 2.90 -9.99
CA TYR A 108 -1.92 3.41 -9.59
C TYR A 108 -2.99 2.31 -9.60
N ASP A 109 -3.12 1.58 -10.70
CA ASP A 109 -4.12 0.52 -10.86
C ASP A 109 -3.90 -0.60 -9.82
N ALA A 110 -2.64 -0.96 -9.53
CA ALA A 110 -2.31 -1.92 -8.47
C ALA A 110 -2.67 -1.40 -7.07
N HIS A 111 -2.53 -0.09 -6.83
CA HIS A 111 -2.93 0.54 -5.58
C HIS A 111 -4.45 0.57 -5.41
N GLN A 112 -5.21 0.93 -6.46
CA GLN A 112 -6.67 0.88 -6.44
C GLN A 112 -7.17 -0.53 -6.15
N LYS A 113 -6.61 -1.56 -6.81
CA LYS A 113 -6.95 -2.95 -6.52
C LYS A 113 -6.65 -3.36 -5.07
N PHE A 114 -5.53 -2.88 -4.51
CA PHE A 114 -5.22 -3.10 -3.10
C PHE A 114 -6.28 -2.45 -2.19
N LEU A 115 -6.70 -1.22 -2.48
CA LEU A 115 -7.77 -0.55 -1.72
C LEU A 115 -9.11 -1.31 -1.83
N ASP A 116 -9.49 -1.78 -3.01
CA ASP A 116 -10.70 -2.61 -3.16
C ASP A 116 -10.63 -3.88 -2.30
N GLY A 117 -9.47 -4.54 -2.28
CA GLY A 117 -9.22 -5.68 -1.40
C GLY A 117 -9.37 -5.35 0.09
N GLN A 118 -8.83 -4.21 0.52
CA GLN A 118 -8.97 -3.71 1.89
C GLN A 118 -10.42 -3.38 2.24
N ARG A 119 -11.18 -2.77 1.31
CA ARG A 119 -12.61 -2.45 1.50
C ARG A 119 -13.42 -3.70 1.75
N GLU A 120 -13.25 -4.72 0.91
CA GLU A 120 -13.94 -5.99 1.08
C GLU A 120 -13.57 -6.67 2.40
N MET A 121 -12.30 -6.62 2.80
CA MET A 121 -11.84 -7.16 4.08
C MET A 121 -12.46 -6.43 5.28
N ILE A 122 -12.55 -5.09 5.22
CA ILE A 122 -13.19 -4.26 6.26
C ILE A 122 -14.68 -4.59 6.38
N ASN A 123 -15.40 -4.59 5.26
CA ASN A 123 -16.84 -4.80 5.24
C ASN A 123 -17.24 -6.27 5.43
N GLY A 124 -16.32 -7.21 5.18
CA GLY A 124 -16.50 -8.65 5.36
C GLY A 124 -15.88 -9.15 6.66
N THR A 125 -14.65 -9.66 6.59
CA THR A 125 -14.02 -10.41 7.69
C THR A 125 -13.83 -9.58 8.96
N LEU A 126 -13.41 -8.32 8.87
CA LEU A 126 -13.24 -7.47 10.06
C LEU A 126 -14.58 -7.11 10.72
N LYS A 127 -15.64 -6.90 9.93
CA LYS A 127 -17.00 -6.71 10.46
C LYS A 127 -17.48 -7.95 11.21
N LYS A 128 -17.26 -9.17 10.67
CA LYS A 128 -17.57 -10.42 11.36
C LYS A 128 -16.80 -10.57 12.68
N ILE A 129 -15.52 -10.17 12.71
CA ILE A 129 -14.73 -10.15 13.95
C ILE A 129 -15.36 -9.23 15.00
N LEU A 130 -15.80 -8.03 14.60
CA LEU A 130 -16.50 -7.10 15.48
C LEU A 130 -17.80 -7.71 16.03
N GLU A 131 -18.60 -8.34 15.16
CA GLU A 131 -19.85 -9.00 15.54
C GLU A 131 -19.61 -10.11 16.57
N VAL A 132 -18.59 -10.96 16.37
CA VAL A 132 -18.19 -12.00 17.33
C VAL A 132 -17.74 -11.39 18.67
N ALA A 133 -16.91 -10.35 18.62
CA ALA A 133 -16.41 -9.68 19.83
C ALA A 133 -17.54 -9.07 20.67
N LYS A 134 -18.59 -8.55 20.01
CA LYS A 134 -19.78 -7.94 20.63
C LYS A 134 -20.87 -8.94 21.03
N ASN A 135 -20.74 -10.23 20.72
CA ASN A 135 -21.79 -11.20 20.97
C ASN A 135 -21.83 -11.61 22.46
N ASP A 136 -22.80 -11.12 23.22
CA ASP A 136 -22.92 -11.41 24.67
C ASP A 136 -23.36 -12.85 24.99
N LYS A 137 -23.77 -13.63 23.98
CA LYS A 137 -24.10 -15.06 24.15
C LYS A 137 -22.87 -15.97 24.14
N LEU A 138 -21.70 -15.44 23.76
CA LEU A 138 -20.45 -16.19 23.72
C LEU A 138 -19.59 -15.81 24.92
N ASP A 139 -19.04 -16.82 25.60
CA ASP A 139 -17.97 -16.58 26.57
C ASP A 139 -16.68 -16.10 25.88
N VAL A 140 -15.74 -15.60 26.67
CA VAL A 140 -14.46 -15.05 26.19
C VAL A 140 -13.61 -16.07 25.41
N GLN A 141 -13.66 -17.36 25.75
CA GLN A 141 -12.89 -18.39 25.03
C GLN A 141 -13.53 -18.71 23.68
N ALA A 142 -14.87 -18.81 23.63
CA ALA A 142 -15.60 -19.00 22.39
C ALA A 142 -15.37 -17.83 21.40
N LYS A 143 -15.39 -16.59 21.90
CA LYS A 143 -15.04 -15.40 21.09
C LYS A 143 -13.61 -15.49 20.55
N ARG A 144 -12.64 -15.77 21.41
CA ARG A 144 -11.22 -15.91 21.03
C ARG A 144 -11.05 -16.96 19.92
N LEU A 145 -11.66 -18.13 20.08
CA LEU A 145 -11.54 -19.24 19.13
C LEU A 145 -12.12 -18.86 17.76
N GLN A 146 -13.32 -18.26 17.75
CA GLN A 146 -13.95 -17.84 16.49
C GLN A 146 -13.15 -16.74 15.78
N ILE A 147 -12.68 -15.72 16.50
CA ILE A 147 -11.87 -14.65 15.91
C ILE A 147 -10.54 -15.21 15.37
N SER A 148 -9.90 -16.12 16.11
CA SER A 148 -8.64 -16.74 15.69
C SER A 148 -8.75 -17.52 14.37
N LYS A 149 -9.95 -18.03 14.04
CA LYS A 149 -10.22 -18.69 12.74
C LYS A 149 -10.33 -17.70 11.58
N LEU A 150 -10.71 -16.44 11.85
CA LEU A 150 -10.88 -15.40 10.84
C LEU A 150 -9.57 -14.66 10.52
N LEU A 151 -8.63 -14.60 11.46
CA LEU A 151 -7.33 -13.90 11.27
C LEU A 151 -6.48 -14.45 10.11
N PRO A 152 -6.39 -15.77 9.87
CA PRO A 152 -5.66 -16.30 8.71
C PRO A 152 -6.22 -15.84 7.37
N GLU A 153 -7.54 -15.64 7.24
CA GLU A 153 -8.16 -15.15 6.01
C GLU A 153 -7.71 -13.73 5.68
N ILE A 154 -7.66 -12.86 6.71
CA ILE A 154 -7.15 -11.49 6.62
C ILE A 154 -5.69 -11.50 6.15
N SER A 155 -4.83 -12.24 6.86
CA SER A 155 -3.39 -12.29 6.56
C SER A 155 -3.11 -12.83 5.15
N LYS A 156 -3.81 -13.88 4.74
CA LYS A 156 -3.67 -14.47 3.40
C LYS A 156 -4.05 -13.47 2.31
N ARG A 157 -5.21 -12.81 2.45
CA ARG A 157 -5.71 -11.85 1.47
C ARG A 157 -4.80 -10.62 1.38
N GLU A 158 -4.49 -10.01 2.52
CA GLU A 158 -3.62 -8.84 2.57
C GLU A 158 -2.23 -9.15 1.98
N GLY A 159 -1.66 -10.31 2.28
CA GLY A 159 -0.39 -10.75 1.71
C GLY A 159 -0.41 -10.88 0.18
N GLN A 160 -1.51 -11.38 -0.39
CA GLN A 160 -1.68 -11.47 -1.85
C GLN A 160 -1.74 -10.08 -2.50
N ASP A 161 -2.57 -9.18 -1.96
CA ASP A 161 -2.75 -7.84 -2.52
C ASP A 161 -1.47 -6.99 -2.35
N LEU A 162 -0.79 -7.08 -1.20
CA LEU A 162 0.50 -6.41 -0.96
C LEU A 162 1.60 -6.90 -1.90
N LYS A 163 1.62 -8.18 -2.28
CA LYS A 163 2.61 -8.71 -3.22
C LYS A 163 2.47 -8.04 -4.58
N VAL A 164 1.25 -7.88 -5.08
CA VAL A 164 0.96 -7.20 -6.36
C VAL A 164 1.39 -5.74 -6.29
N LEU A 165 0.98 -5.03 -5.24
CA LEU A 165 1.33 -3.62 -5.05
C LEU A 165 2.85 -3.40 -4.96
N ARG A 166 3.55 -4.19 -4.15
CA ARG A 166 5.02 -4.10 -3.99
C ARG A 166 5.75 -4.37 -5.30
N THR A 167 5.25 -5.30 -6.12
CA THR A 167 5.82 -5.59 -7.44
C THR A 167 5.70 -4.37 -8.35
N ALA A 168 4.51 -3.79 -8.47
CA ALA A 168 4.29 -2.57 -9.26
C ALA A 168 5.13 -1.38 -8.75
N GLN A 169 5.29 -1.26 -7.43
CA GLN A 169 6.09 -0.19 -6.82
C GLN A 169 7.59 -0.33 -7.14
N ARG A 170 8.15 -1.54 -7.10
CA ARG A 170 9.55 -1.79 -7.50
C ARG A 170 9.78 -1.51 -8.97
N GLU A 171 8.86 -1.94 -9.84
CA GLU A 171 8.95 -1.66 -11.27
C GLU A 171 8.92 -0.15 -11.56
N PHE A 172 7.98 0.58 -10.96
CA PHE A 172 7.89 2.03 -11.09
C PHE A 172 9.17 2.71 -10.58
N ALA A 173 9.68 2.29 -9.42
CA ALA A 173 10.92 2.82 -8.86
C ALA A 173 12.13 2.58 -9.77
N GLY A 174 12.26 1.38 -10.34
CA GLY A 174 13.32 1.04 -11.29
C GLY A 174 13.27 1.90 -12.55
N LYS A 175 12.09 2.07 -13.15
CA LYS A 175 11.87 2.89 -14.34
C LYS A 175 12.18 4.38 -14.11
N ASN A 176 11.92 4.87 -12.89
CA ASN A 176 12.06 6.28 -12.55
C ASN A 176 13.30 6.59 -11.68
N LYS A 177 14.22 5.62 -11.54
CA LYS A 177 15.46 5.74 -10.74
C LYS A 177 15.22 6.20 -9.30
N LEU A 178 14.12 5.75 -8.69
CA LEU A 178 13.80 6.05 -7.30
C LEU A 178 14.48 5.05 -6.36
N GLN A 179 14.93 5.55 -5.21
CA GLN A 179 15.31 4.70 -4.08
C GLN A 179 14.10 4.49 -3.19
N LEU A 180 13.63 3.25 -3.10
CA LEU A 180 12.62 2.85 -2.12
C LEU A 180 13.28 2.84 -0.73
N ARG A 181 12.64 3.50 0.23
CA ARG A 181 13.03 3.50 1.64
C ARG A 181 12.20 2.49 2.43
#